data_AF-A0A955FB56-F1
#
_entry.id   AF-A0A955FB56-F1
#
_cell.length_a   1.000
_cell.length_b   1.000
_cell.length_c   1.000
_cell.angle_alpha   90.00
_cell.angle_beta   90.00
_cell.angle_gamma   90.00
#
_symmetry.space_group_name_H-M   'P 1'
#
loop_
_entity.id
_entity.type
_entity.pdbx_description
1 polymer ?
#
loop_
_entity_poly.entity_id
_entity_poly.type
_entity_poly.pdbx_seq_one_letter_code
_entity_poly.pdbx_strand_id
1 'polypeptide(L)'
;MPGLPTEVLEGLDEVYGPIVIDFTITQVPEGGAPEEIRREWVGLSLPVREQNALGLGPRYFDLLTGQMRDNPSSVGISGIEAVDALYRAGKIEASNFWYPYHLGLFTFRAYEGRFDHLRD
;
A
#
# COMPACT_ATOMS: atom_id res chain seq x y z
N MET A 1 -6.62 17.99 -3.05
CA MET A 1 -5.61 17.50 -3.97
C MET A 1 -6.32 16.87 -5.15
N PRO A 2 -6.36 17.56 -6.31
CA PRO A 2 -6.34 16.81 -7.56
C PRO A 2 -5.19 15.78 -7.49
N GLY A 3 -5.31 14.66 -8.21
CA GLY A 3 -4.32 13.59 -8.16
C GLY A 3 -2.89 14.09 -8.37
N LEU A 4 -1.91 13.23 -8.03
CA LEU A 4 -0.50 13.62 -8.05
C LEU A 4 -0.08 14.26 -9.38
N PRO A 5 0.64 15.40 -9.35
CA PRO A 5 1.20 16.02 -10.55
C PRO A 5 2.10 15.04 -11.32
N THR A 6 2.16 15.20 -12.64
CA THR A 6 2.97 14.34 -13.52
C THR A 6 4.42 14.28 -13.07
N GLU A 7 5.00 15.42 -12.67
CA GLU A 7 6.39 15.50 -12.23
C GLU A 7 6.65 14.67 -10.96
N VAL A 8 5.64 14.56 -10.08
CA VAL A 8 5.72 13.71 -8.89
C VAL A 8 5.65 12.24 -9.28
N LEU A 9 4.78 11.87 -10.22
CA LEU A 9 4.67 10.50 -10.71
C LEU A 9 5.97 10.05 -11.41
N GLU A 10 6.55 10.90 -12.25
CA GLU A 10 7.84 10.66 -12.91
C GLU A 10 8.98 10.49 -11.88
N GLY A 11 9.03 11.36 -10.86
CA GLY A 11 10.00 11.23 -9.78
C GLY A 11 9.83 9.94 -8.98
N LEU A 12 8.59 9.48 -8.76
CA LEU A 12 8.32 8.21 -8.11
C LEU A 12 8.72 7.01 -8.97
N ASP A 13 8.52 7.07 -10.30
CA ASP A 13 8.99 6.06 -11.25
C ASP A 13 10.53 5.97 -11.26
N GLU A 14 11.22 7.12 -11.24
CA GLU A 14 12.69 7.17 -11.20
C GLU A 14 13.24 6.59 -9.89
N VAL A 15 12.62 6.92 -8.76
CA VAL A 15 13.11 6.49 -7.44
C VAL A 15 12.75 5.05 -7.12
N TYR A 16 11.50 4.64 -7.32
CA TYR A 16 10.96 3.36 -6.85
C TYR A 16 10.64 2.36 -7.98
N GLY A 17 10.85 2.76 -9.24
CA GLY A 17 10.46 1.98 -10.40
C GLY A 17 8.96 2.11 -10.74
N PRO A 18 8.54 1.48 -11.85
CA PRO A 18 7.16 1.52 -12.31
C PRO A 18 6.22 0.82 -11.32
N ILE A 19 4.94 1.15 -11.40
CA ILE A 19 3.88 0.38 -10.72
C ILE A 19 3.82 -1.00 -11.37
N VAL A 20 3.82 -2.04 -10.53
CA VAL A 20 3.79 -3.44 -10.99
C VAL A 20 2.53 -4.19 -10.56
N ILE A 21 1.86 -3.73 -9.51
CA ILE A 21 0.64 -4.36 -8.99
C ILE A 21 -0.16 -3.40 -8.11
N ASP A 22 -1.48 -3.59 -8.03
CA ASP A 22 -2.32 -2.88 -7.08
C ASP A 22 -2.49 -3.71 -5.80
N PHE A 23 -2.36 -3.08 -4.64
CA PHE A 23 -2.58 -3.70 -3.34
C PHE A 23 -3.82 -3.12 -2.68
N THR A 24 -4.87 -3.94 -2.59
CA THR A 24 -6.12 -3.56 -1.93
C THR A 24 -6.08 -3.95 -0.46
N ILE A 25 -6.21 -2.98 0.43
CA ILE A 25 -6.26 -3.22 1.88
C ILE A 25 -7.64 -3.77 2.24
N THR A 26 -7.69 -4.96 2.85
CA THR A 26 -8.93 -5.69 3.15
C THR A 26 -9.20 -5.82 4.64
N GLN A 27 -8.18 -5.67 5.47
CA GLN A 27 -8.25 -5.70 6.92
C GLN A 27 -7.67 -4.41 7.50
N VAL A 28 -8.07 -4.08 8.73
CA VAL A 28 -7.53 -2.91 9.42
C VAL A 28 -6.05 -3.15 9.69
N PRO A 29 -5.13 -2.33 9.13
CA PRO A 29 -3.70 -2.55 9.32
C PRO A 29 -3.30 -2.44 10.79
N GLU A 30 -2.30 -3.21 11.22
CA GLU A 30 -1.68 -3.05 12.53
C GLU A 30 -0.93 -1.69 12.62
N GLY A 31 -0.77 -1.15 13.83
CA GLY A 31 0.02 0.06 14.03
C GLY A 31 -0.39 0.91 15.22
N GLY A 32 0.38 1.97 15.48
CA GLY A 32 0.20 2.87 16.63
C GLY A 32 -0.79 4.02 16.42
N ALA A 33 -1.34 4.19 15.21
CA ALA A 33 -2.37 5.19 14.96
C ALA A 33 -3.72 4.78 15.59
N PRO A 34 -4.58 5.74 15.98
CA PRO A 34 -5.94 5.44 16.44
C PRO A 34 -6.68 4.51 15.48
N GLU A 35 -7.50 3.61 16.03
CA GLU A 35 -8.17 2.60 15.21
C GLU A 35 -9.10 3.21 14.17
N GLU A 36 -9.77 4.31 14.51
CA GLU A 36 -10.64 5.07 13.62
C GLU A 36 -9.87 5.52 12.37
N ILE A 37 -8.63 6.00 12.55
CA ILE A 37 -7.75 6.40 11.46
C ILE A 37 -7.24 5.18 10.67
N ARG A 38 -6.94 4.06 11.34
CA ARG A 38 -6.47 2.84 10.65
C ARG A 38 -7.56 2.19 9.82
N ARG A 39 -8.81 2.21 10.28
CA ARG A 39 -9.99 1.67 9.56
C ARG A 39 -10.22 2.36 8.22
N GLU A 40 -9.81 3.62 8.10
CA GLU A 40 -9.91 4.35 6.84
C GLU A 40 -9.04 3.76 5.72
N TRP A 41 -8.01 2.97 6.02
CA TRP A 41 -7.26 2.26 4.97
C TRP A 41 -8.07 1.18 4.27
N VAL A 42 -9.06 0.58 4.93
CA VAL A 42 -9.81 -0.56 4.39
C VAL A 42 -10.59 -0.16 3.15
N GLY A 43 -10.42 -0.96 2.09
CA GLY A 43 -11.04 -0.75 0.78
C GLY A 43 -10.22 0.13 -0.18
N LEU A 44 -9.09 0.68 0.25
CA LEU A 44 -8.21 1.43 -0.64
C LEU A 44 -7.33 0.51 -1.47
N SER A 45 -7.22 0.84 -2.76
CA SER A 45 -6.26 0.25 -3.69
C SER A 45 -5.05 1.17 -3.76
N LEU A 46 -3.89 0.64 -3.40
CA LEU A 46 -2.63 1.38 -3.36
C LEU A 46 -1.67 0.83 -4.43
N PRO A 47 -0.99 1.70 -5.19
CA PRO A 47 -0.04 1.26 -6.19
C PRO A 47 1.23 0.71 -5.52
N VAL A 48 1.63 -0.50 -5.88
CA VAL A 48 2.90 -1.09 -5.47
C VAL A 48 3.90 -0.95 -6.61
N ARG A 49 5.03 -0.34 -6.30
CA ARG A 49 6.13 -0.12 -7.24
C ARG A 49 7.15 -1.23 -7.19
N GLU A 50 7.86 -1.46 -8.29
CA GLU A 50 8.80 -2.56 -8.47
C GLU A 50 9.79 -2.71 -7.30
N GLN A 51 10.43 -1.62 -6.85
CA GLN A 51 11.39 -1.70 -5.75
C GLN A 51 10.77 -2.01 -4.39
N ASN A 52 9.46 -1.75 -4.22
CA ASN A 52 8.74 -1.96 -2.97
C ASN A 52 7.94 -3.28 -2.97
N ALA A 53 7.95 -4.00 -4.09
CA ALA A 53 7.27 -5.27 -4.31
C ALA A 53 8.06 -6.46 -3.74
N LEU A 54 8.25 -6.53 -2.42
CA LEU A 54 8.97 -7.65 -1.80
C LEU A 54 8.11 -8.92 -1.73
N GLY A 55 8.53 -9.99 -2.42
CA GLY A 55 8.02 -11.36 -2.21
C GLY A 55 6.56 -11.64 -2.62
N LEU A 56 5.92 -10.69 -3.31
CA LEU A 56 4.67 -10.61 -4.10
C LEU A 56 3.46 -11.57 -3.92
N GLY A 57 3.48 -12.51 -2.97
CA GLY A 57 2.33 -13.31 -2.61
C GLY A 57 1.91 -13.02 -1.17
N PRO A 58 0.61 -12.82 -0.87
CA PRO A 58 0.12 -12.80 0.51
C PRO A 58 0.20 -14.18 1.14
N ARG A 59 0.47 -15.20 0.32
CA ARG A 59 0.71 -16.56 0.73
C ARG A 59 1.86 -17.15 -0.07
N TYR A 60 2.59 -18.07 0.54
CA TYR A 60 3.61 -18.89 -0.10
C TYR A 60 3.28 -20.37 0.09
N PHE A 61 3.76 -21.22 -0.81
CA PHE A 61 3.66 -22.67 -0.64
C PHE A 61 4.83 -23.13 0.23
N ASP A 62 4.54 -23.60 1.44
CA ASP A 62 5.54 -24.11 2.36
C ASP A 62 5.90 -25.55 1.96
N LEU A 63 7.09 -25.73 1.36
CA LEU A 63 7.56 -27.03 0.87
C LEU A 63 7.76 -28.08 1.98
N LEU A 64 7.95 -27.66 3.24
CA LEU A 64 8.16 -28.56 4.37
C LEU A 64 6.85 -29.14 4.89
N THR A 65 5.76 -28.36 4.80
CA THR A 65 4.45 -28.75 5.29
C THR A 65 3.45 -29.09 4.19
N GLY A 66 3.76 -28.77 2.94
CA GLY A 66 2.88 -28.97 1.78
C GLY A 66 1.63 -28.09 1.80
N GLN A 67 1.64 -27.00 2.57
CA GLN A 67 0.49 -26.14 2.81
C GLN A 67 0.74 -24.73 2.27
N MET A 68 -0.33 -24.09 1.81
CA MET A 68 -0.33 -22.64 1.60
C MET A 68 -0.31 -21.95 2.98
N ARG A 69 0.64 -21.04 3.20
CA ARG A 69 0.77 -20.25 4.42
C ARG A 69 0.76 -18.77 4.12
N ASP A 70 0.28 -17.97 5.05
CA ASP A 70 0.34 -16.51 4.93
C ASP A 70 1.80 -16.04 4.93
N ASN A 71 2.10 -15.12 4.02
CA ASN A 71 3.39 -14.51 3.90
C ASN A 71 3.44 -13.31 4.86
N PRO A 72 4.29 -13.32 5.90
CA PRO A 72 4.41 -12.20 6.83
C PRO A 72 5.15 -11.00 6.23
N SER A 73 5.65 -11.12 4.99
CA SER A 73 6.34 -10.03 4.30
C SER A 73 5.48 -8.77 4.23
N SER A 74 6.15 -7.65 4.40
CA SER A 74 5.55 -6.33 4.25
C SER A 74 5.65 -5.87 2.79
N VAL A 75 4.62 -5.16 2.35
CA VAL A 75 4.58 -4.40 1.11
C VAL A 75 4.84 -2.94 1.44
N GLY A 76 5.76 -2.31 0.71
CA GLY A 76 6.02 -0.88 0.82
C GLY A 76 5.14 -0.07 -0.13
N ILE A 77 4.56 1.02 0.36
CA ILE A 77 3.84 2.01 -0.45
C ILE A 77 4.46 3.38 -0.17
N SER A 78 4.70 4.19 -1.20
CA SER A 78 5.14 5.58 -1.02
C SER A 78 4.12 6.34 -0.18
N GLY A 79 4.56 7.07 0.85
CA GLY A 79 3.67 7.86 1.69
C GLY A 79 2.89 8.92 0.89
N ILE A 80 3.47 9.43 -0.19
CA ILE A 80 2.83 10.39 -1.10
C ILE A 80 1.61 9.74 -1.77
N GLU A 81 1.79 8.55 -2.33
CA GLU A 81 0.72 7.80 -3.01
C GLU A 81 -0.34 7.33 -2.00
N ALA A 82 0.08 6.89 -0.81
CA ALA A 82 -0.83 6.46 0.24
C ALA A 82 -1.72 7.60 0.76
N VAL A 83 -1.15 8.78 0.99
CA VAL A 83 -1.90 9.95 1.46
C VAL A 83 -2.80 10.52 0.36
N ASP A 84 -2.37 10.51 -0.90
CA ASP A 84 -3.21 10.89 -2.05
C ASP A 84 -4.40 9.93 -2.20
N ALA A 85 -4.19 8.62 -2.05
CA ALA A 85 -5.27 7.63 -2.13
C ALA A 85 -6.36 7.88 -1.07
N LEU A 86 -5.95 8.16 0.18
CA LEU A 86 -6.89 8.57 1.23
C LEU A 86 -7.65 9.83 0.86
N TYR A 87 -6.94 10.85 0.37
CA TYR A 87 -7.57 12.11 -0.02
C TYR A 87 -8.61 11.90 -1.13
N ARG A 88 -8.25 11.18 -2.18
CA ARG A 88 -9.12 10.92 -3.35
C ARG A 88 -10.32 10.05 -3.00
N ALA A 89 -10.20 9.19 -2.00
CA ALA A 89 -11.32 8.43 -1.45
C ALA A 89 -12.24 9.24 -0.52
N GLY A 90 -11.96 10.53 -0.31
CA GLY A 90 -12.74 11.40 0.58
C GLY A 90 -12.46 11.18 2.08
N LYS A 91 -11.41 10.44 2.42
CA LYS A 91 -11.04 10.08 3.80
C LYS A 91 -10.16 11.17 4.41
N ILE A 92 -10.72 12.38 4.47
CA ILE A 92 -9.98 13.64 4.74
C ILE A 92 -9.29 13.63 6.11
N GLU A 93 -9.94 13.10 7.15
CA GLU A 93 -9.36 13.04 8.49
C GLU A 93 -8.09 12.18 8.53
N ALA A 94 -8.17 10.97 7.97
CA ALA A 94 -7.02 10.08 7.87
C ALA A 94 -5.93 10.67 6.95
N SER A 95 -6.30 11.28 5.82
CA SER A 95 -5.34 11.94 4.94
C SER A 95 -4.56 13.04 5.68
N ASN A 96 -5.25 13.89 6.45
CA ASN A 96 -4.61 14.94 7.24
C ASN A 96 -3.74 14.37 8.37
N PHE A 97 -4.18 13.29 9.02
CA PHE A 97 -3.40 12.62 10.07
C PHE A 97 -2.06 12.09 9.53
N TRP A 98 -2.08 11.45 8.37
CA TRP A 98 -0.88 10.84 7.77
C TRP A 98 -0.02 11.82 6.97
N TYR A 99 -0.55 13.00 6.60
CA TYR A 99 0.16 14.00 5.80
C TYR A 99 1.54 14.38 6.35
N PRO A 100 1.78 14.59 7.66
CA PRO A 100 3.13 14.89 8.17
C PRO A 100 4.18 13.81 7.88
N TYR A 101 3.76 12.59 7.55
CA TYR A 101 4.62 11.43 7.30
C TYR A 101 4.70 11.03 5.81
N HIS A 102 4.08 11.80 4.90
CA HIS A 102 3.96 11.45 3.48
C HIS A 102 5.30 11.26 2.74
N LEU A 103 6.41 11.79 3.25
CA LEU A 103 7.74 11.59 2.66
C LEU A 103 8.38 10.23 3.03
N GLY A 104 7.75 9.46 3.92
CA GLY A 104 8.20 8.13 4.32
C GLY A 104 7.68 7.01 3.42
N LEU A 105 8.14 5.79 3.71
CA LEU A 105 7.56 4.56 3.16
C LEU A 105 6.58 3.98 4.18
N PHE A 106 5.32 3.77 3.76
CA PHE A 106 4.32 3.09 4.57
C PHE A 106 4.40 1.60 4.29
N THR A 107 4.28 0.80 5.34
CA THR A 107 4.39 -0.66 5.23
C THR A 107 3.10 -1.31 5.69
N PHE A 108 2.59 -2.21 4.85
CA PHE A 108 1.41 -3.01 5.14
C PHE A 108 1.80 -4.48 5.10
N ARG A 109 1.23 -5.31 5.96
CA ARG A 109 1.46 -6.75 5.91
C ARG A 109 0.69 -7.32 4.73
N ALA A 110 1.31 -8.25 4.00
CA ALA A 110 0.67 -8.83 2.84
C ALA A 110 -0.67 -9.52 3.17
N TYR A 111 -0.84 -10.06 4.38
CA TYR A 111 -2.11 -10.65 4.84
C TYR A 111 -3.22 -9.62 5.16
N GLU A 112 -2.88 -8.33 5.35
CA GLU A 112 -3.85 -7.25 5.57
C GLU A 112 -4.55 -6.85 4.27
N GLY A 113 -4.00 -7.23 3.12
CA GLY A 113 -4.55 -6.91 1.82
C GLY A 113 -4.49 -8.06 0.83
N ARG A 114 -4.80 -7.75 -0.42
CA ARG A 114 -4.70 -8.66 -1.55
C ARG A 114 -4.08 -7.91 -2.72
N PHE A 115 -3.40 -8.65 -3.58
CA PHE A 115 -2.80 -8.12 -4.77
C PHE A 115 -3.73 -8.36 -5.96
N ASP A 116 -4.11 -7.28 -6.63
CA ASP A 116 -4.94 -7.30 -7.83
C ASP A 116 -4.04 -6.91 -9.02
N HIS A 117 -4.06 -7.71 -10.11
CA HIS A 117 -3.24 -7.41 -11.30
C HIS A 117 -3.63 -6.05 -11.90
N LEU A 118 -2.62 -5.33 -12.39
CA LEU A 118 -2.82 -4.12 -13.21
C LEU A 118 -3.84 -4.44 -14.31
N ARG A 119 -4.85 -3.57 -14.47
CA ARG A 119 -5.72 -3.60 -15.65
C ARG A 119 -4.83 -3.53 -16.90
N ASP A 120 -5.04 -4.48 -17.81
CA ASP A 120 -4.46 -4.53 -19.17
C ASP A 120 -4.57 -3.19 -19.92
#